data_AF-A0A643MYL2-F1
#
_entry.id   AF-A0A643MYL2-F1
#
_cell.length_a   1.000
_cell.length_b   1.000
_cell.length_c   1.000
_cell.angle_alpha   90.00
_cell.angle_beta   90.00
_cell.angle_gamma   90.00
#
_symmetry.space_group_name_H-M   'P 1'
#
loop_
_entity.id
_entity.type
_entity.pdbx_description
1 polymer ?
#
loop_
_entity_poly.entity_id
_entity_poly.type
_entity_poly.pdbx_seq_one_letter_code
_entity_poly.pdbx_strand_id
1 'polypeptide(L)'
;MRYQFRVWNVMSKKMMEWGEIFDLPAWEIFPGTPEQRPFNVMQYTGLKDKNGKEIYEGDIVSRHDGGIHFQEEPLAEHIVKWGEFGWLPFNIGIGKSRCVYGEIFDFIVIGNIYENPELLEESK
;
A
#
# COMPACT_ATOMS: atom_id res chain seq x y z
N MET A 1 -13.74 -3.88 12.85
CA MET A 1 -12.82 -4.26 11.76
C MET A 1 -13.61 -4.19 10.45
N ARG A 2 -13.19 -3.35 9.50
CA ARG A 2 -13.88 -3.19 8.21
C ARG A 2 -13.09 -3.94 7.15
N TYR A 3 -13.72 -4.87 6.44
CA TYR A 3 -13.11 -5.55 5.30
C TYR A 3 -13.41 -4.72 4.06
N GLN A 4 -12.36 -4.15 3.46
CA GLN A 4 -12.41 -3.46 2.17
C GLN A 4 -11.21 -3.91 1.34
N PHE A 5 -11.43 -3.98 0.04
CA PHE A 5 -10.41 -4.36 -0.92
C PHE A 5 -10.51 -3.43 -2.13
N ARG A 6 -9.37 -3.23 -2.78
CA ARG A 6 -9.31 -2.70 -4.14
C ARG A 6 -8.56 -3.71 -5.00
N VAL A 7 -8.77 -3.68 -6.30
CA VAL A 7 -8.10 -4.60 -7.22
C VAL A 7 -7.46 -3.87 -8.38
N TRP A 8 -6.25 -4.29 -8.73
CA TRP A 8 -5.61 -3.88 -9.97
C TRP A 8 -6.00 -4.85 -11.07
N ASN A 9 -6.74 -4.38 -12.06
CA ASN A 9 -7.04 -5.16 -13.26
C ASN A 9 -5.83 -5.14 -14.21
N VAL A 10 -5.16 -6.27 -14.35
CA VAL A 10 -3.94 -6.44 -15.15
C VAL A 10 -4.22 -6.24 -16.64
N MET A 11 -5.41 -6.60 -17.11
CA MET A 11 -5.83 -6.51 -18.51
C MET A 11 -6.14 -5.07 -18.92
N SER A 12 -6.91 -4.36 -18.10
CA SER A 12 -7.31 -2.98 -18.38
C SER A 12 -6.34 -1.93 -17.84
N LYS A 13 -5.36 -2.34 -17.02
CA LYS A 13 -4.42 -1.44 -16.32
C LYS A 13 -5.15 -0.34 -15.54
N LYS A 14 -6.17 -0.75 -14.77
CA LYS A 14 -7.02 0.17 -14.00
C LYS A 14 -7.15 -0.33 -12.55
N MET A 15 -7.04 0.59 -11.60
CA MET A 15 -7.43 0.36 -10.22
C MET A 15 -8.96 0.39 -10.10
N MET A 16 -9.53 -0.64 -9.49
CA MET A 16 -10.96 -0.75 -9.21
C MET A 16 -11.17 -0.73 -7.70
N GLU A 17 -12.01 0.19 -7.24
CA GLU A 17 -12.28 0.39 -5.82
C GLU A 17 -13.32 -0.59 -5.28
N TRP A 18 -13.47 -0.66 -3.96
CA TRP A 18 -14.37 -1.60 -3.27
C TRP A 18 -15.79 -1.62 -3.85
N GLY A 19 -16.34 -0.46 -4.22
CA GLY A 19 -17.66 -0.35 -4.84
C GLY A 19 -17.76 -0.97 -6.25
N GLU A 20 -16.69 -0.89 -7.04
CA GLU A 20 -16.66 -1.38 -8.43
C GLU A 20 -16.47 -2.90 -8.51
N ILE A 21 -15.96 -3.53 -7.46
CA ILE A 21 -15.67 -4.98 -7.46
C ILE A 21 -16.83 -5.83 -6.93
N PHE A 22 -17.86 -5.24 -6.31
CA PHE A 22 -19.01 -5.99 -5.80
C PHE A 22 -19.83 -6.68 -6.89
N ASP A 23 -19.84 -6.10 -8.08
CA ASP A 23 -20.58 -6.64 -9.22
C ASP A 23 -19.81 -7.75 -9.94
N LEU A 24 -18.54 -7.95 -9.61
CA LEU A 24 -17.73 -9.03 -10.16
C LEU A 24 -17.98 -10.33 -9.39
N PRO A 25 -18.09 -11.47 -10.09
CA PRO A 25 -18.22 -12.74 -9.42
C PRO A 25 -16.94 -13.10 -8.65
N ALA A 26 -17.10 -13.61 -7.43
CA ALA A 26 -15.98 -13.85 -6.51
C ALA A 26 -14.87 -14.75 -7.09
N TRP A 27 -15.21 -15.69 -7.98
CA TRP A 27 -14.23 -16.57 -8.63
C TRP A 27 -13.33 -15.84 -9.65
N GLU A 28 -13.78 -14.71 -10.20
CA GLU A 28 -12.94 -13.87 -11.07
C GLU A 28 -11.90 -13.11 -10.25
N ILE A 29 -12.30 -12.62 -9.07
CA ILE A 29 -11.41 -11.89 -8.15
C ILE A 29 -10.44 -12.84 -7.43
N PHE A 30 -10.94 -14.01 -7.01
CA PHE A 30 -10.21 -14.98 -6.20
C PHE A 30 -10.14 -16.36 -6.88
N PRO A 31 -9.45 -16.51 -8.03
CA PRO A 31 -9.32 -17.81 -8.66
C PRO A 31 -8.42 -18.73 -7.84
N GLY A 32 -8.67 -20.04 -8.00
CA GLY A 32 -8.00 -21.12 -7.27
C GLY A 32 -6.52 -21.30 -7.60
N THR A 33 -6.02 -20.69 -8.67
CA THR A 33 -4.60 -20.72 -9.09
C THR A 33 -4.07 -19.28 -9.23
N PRO A 34 -2.93 -18.93 -8.61
CA PRO A 34 -2.36 -17.58 -8.67
C PRO A 34 -2.01 -17.11 -10.09
N GLU A 35 -1.66 -18.03 -11.00
CA GLU A 35 -1.13 -17.72 -12.34
C GLU A 35 -2.21 -17.21 -13.31
N GLN A 36 -3.50 -17.36 -12.97
CA GLN A 36 -4.63 -17.00 -13.83
C GLN A 36 -5.34 -15.72 -13.39
N ARG A 37 -4.78 -14.95 -12.45
CA ARG A 37 -5.44 -13.78 -11.86
C ARG A 37 -5.40 -12.58 -12.81
N PRO A 38 -6.53 -12.13 -13.40
CA PRO A 38 -6.59 -10.83 -14.04
C PRO A 38 -6.61 -9.69 -13.00
N PHE A 39 -6.76 -10.02 -11.71
CA PHE A 39 -6.86 -9.06 -10.61
C PHE A 39 -5.79 -9.32 -9.55
N ASN A 40 -4.99 -8.28 -9.26
CA ASN A 40 -4.19 -8.27 -8.04
C ASN A 40 -5.00 -7.62 -6.93
N VAL A 41 -5.29 -8.37 -5.86
CA VAL A 41 -6.13 -7.91 -4.75
C VAL A 41 -5.26 -7.24 -3.69
N MET A 42 -5.68 -6.07 -3.20
CA MET A 42 -5.03 -5.33 -2.12
C MET A 42 -6.01 -5.08 -0.99
N GLN A 43 -5.60 -5.35 0.24
CA GLN A 43 -6.47 -5.18 1.41
C GLN A 43 -6.30 -3.79 2.04
N TYR A 44 -7.43 -3.22 2.50
CA TYR A 44 -7.42 -2.03 3.34
C TYR A 44 -6.78 -2.31 4.71
N THR A 45 -5.85 -1.46 5.12
CA THR A 45 -5.11 -1.63 6.39
C THR A 45 -5.93 -1.35 7.64
N GLY A 46 -7.05 -0.62 7.51
CA GLY A 46 -7.77 -0.05 8.65
C GLY A 46 -7.29 1.34 9.08
N LEU A 47 -6.26 1.88 8.42
CA LEU A 47 -5.62 3.15 8.77
C LEU A 47 -5.87 4.21 7.70
N LYS A 48 -5.66 5.47 8.08
CA LYS A 48 -5.75 6.62 7.18
C LYS A 48 -4.47 7.44 7.30
N ASP A 49 -4.07 8.05 6.19
CA ASP A 49 -2.93 8.96 6.12
C ASP A 49 -3.28 10.34 6.72
N LYS A 50 -2.31 11.27 6.73
CA LYS A 50 -2.45 12.64 7.23
C LYS A 50 -3.60 13.41 6.60
N ASN A 51 -3.92 13.11 5.33
CA ASN A 51 -4.99 13.75 4.57
C ASN A 51 -6.32 13.01 4.68
N GLY A 52 -6.40 11.96 5.50
CA GLY A 52 -7.59 11.15 5.68
C GLY A 52 -7.85 10.13 4.56
N LYS A 53 -6.88 9.93 3.65
CA LYS A 53 -6.95 8.91 2.60
C LYS A 53 -6.72 7.53 3.21
N GLU A 54 -7.57 6.58 2.85
CA GLU A 54 -7.43 5.19 3.28
C GLU A 54 -6.14 4.57 2.72
N ILE A 55 -5.41 3.85 3.58
CA ILE A 55 -4.15 3.19 3.21
C ILE A 55 -4.42 1.72 2.91
N TYR A 56 -3.98 1.25 1.76
CA TYR A 56 -4.10 -0.13 1.27
C TYR A 56 -2.73 -0.79 1.16
N GLU A 57 -2.73 -2.12 1.11
CA GLU A 57 -1.56 -2.89 0.68
C GLU A 57 -1.06 -2.39 -0.70
N GLY A 58 0.26 -2.29 -0.84
CA GLY A 58 0.91 -1.80 -2.06
C GLY A 58 0.89 -0.29 -2.25
N ASP A 59 0.29 0.50 -1.34
CA ASP A 59 0.47 1.95 -1.35
C ASP A 59 1.91 2.34 -1.07
N ILE A 60 2.36 3.41 -1.73
CA ILE A 60 3.63 4.08 -1.51
C ILE A 60 3.35 5.31 -0.66
N VAL A 61 3.98 5.37 0.51
CA VAL A 61 3.81 6.46 1.48
C VAL A 61 5.10 7.25 1.66
N SER A 62 4.95 8.55 1.90
CA SER A 62 6.06 9.46 2.21
C SER A 62 5.69 10.39 3.37
N ARG A 63 6.67 10.83 4.17
CA ARG A 63 6.45 11.85 5.21
C ARG A 63 6.45 13.22 4.58
N HIS A 64 5.39 13.99 4.84
CA HIS A 64 5.32 15.38 4.39
C HIS A 64 5.53 16.34 5.55
N ASP A 65 6.80 16.53 5.88
CA ASP A 65 7.42 17.76 6.35
C ASP A 65 8.93 17.53 6.42
N GLY A 66 9.73 18.56 6.21
CA GLY A 66 11.13 18.56 6.66
C GLY A 66 11.23 18.55 8.18
N GLY A 67 10.46 17.68 8.86
CA GLY A 67 10.47 17.47 10.30
C GLY A 67 11.85 17.03 10.74
N ILE A 68 12.42 17.79 11.66
CA ILE A 68 13.80 17.68 12.16
C ILE A 68 13.91 16.51 13.15
N HIS A 69 13.49 15.32 12.73
CA HIS A 69 13.79 14.09 13.44
C HIS A 69 14.28 13.07 12.42
N PHE A 70 15.59 12.81 12.49
CA PHE A 70 16.39 11.84 11.72
C PHE A 70 16.94 12.36 10.39
N GLN A 71 17.91 13.28 10.47
CA GLN A 71 18.80 13.72 9.38
C GLN A 71 19.73 12.60 8.84
N GLU A 72 19.47 11.32 9.13
CA GLU A 72 20.39 10.22 8.78
C GLU A 72 19.77 9.14 7.90
N GLU A 73 18.47 9.18 7.62
CA GLU A 73 17.85 8.27 6.67
C GLU A 73 17.10 9.09 5.61
N PRO A 74 17.35 8.88 4.30
CA PRO A 74 16.66 9.62 3.26
C PRO A 74 15.15 9.46 3.45
N LEU A 75 14.40 10.46 2.99
CA LEU A 75 12.93 10.50 2.88
C LEU A 75 12.43 9.27 2.09
N ALA A 76 12.49 8.11 2.72
CA ALA A 76 12.39 6.85 2.02
C ALA A 76 10.92 6.62 1.69
N GLU A 77 10.66 6.45 0.41
CA GLU A 77 9.36 6.00 -0.06
C GLU A 77 9.19 4.54 0.34
N HIS A 78 8.03 4.23 0.89
CA HIS A 78 7.79 2.97 1.56
C HIS A 78 6.55 2.27 1.02
N ILE A 79 6.70 1.00 0.65
CA ILE A 79 5.60 0.14 0.21
C ILE A 79 4.93 -0.50 1.43
N VAL A 80 3.63 -0.28 1.57
CA VAL A 80 2.80 -0.91 2.60
C VAL A 80 2.63 -2.41 2.33
N LYS A 81 3.02 -3.26 3.28
CA LYS A 81 2.88 -4.72 3.18
C LYS A 81 2.56 -5.38 4.52
N TRP A 82 2.04 -6.59 4.50
CA TRP A 82 1.88 -7.39 5.72
C TRP A 82 3.24 -7.92 6.18
N GLY A 83 3.57 -7.73 7.46
CA GLY A 83 4.78 -8.25 8.08
C GLY A 83 4.51 -8.91 9.43
N GLU A 84 5.59 -9.22 10.16
CA GLU A 84 5.57 -10.02 11.40
C GLU A 84 4.63 -9.46 12.48
N PHE A 85 4.42 -8.14 12.50
CA PHE A 85 3.61 -7.43 13.50
C PHE A 85 2.35 -6.75 12.92
N GLY A 86 1.91 -7.15 11.72
CA GLY A 86 0.74 -6.60 11.03
C GLY A 86 1.09 -5.76 9.80
N TRP A 87 0.24 -4.80 9.42
CA TRP A 87 0.53 -3.87 8.32
C TRP A 87 1.74 -2.98 8.66
N LEU A 88 2.85 -3.19 7.95
CA LEU A 88 4.09 -2.45 8.12
C LEU A 88 4.43 -1.73 6.81
N PRO A 89 4.52 -0.39 6.82
CA PRO A 89 5.14 0.31 5.70
C PRO A 89 6.68 0.17 5.70
N PHE A 90 7.31 -0.21 6.83
CA PHE A 90 8.75 0.04 7.04
C PHE A 90 9.56 -1.25 7.16
N ASN A 91 10.43 -1.50 6.17
CA ASN A 91 11.69 -2.20 6.40
C ASN A 91 12.78 -1.11 6.44
N ILE A 92 13.34 -0.84 7.62
CA ILE A 92 14.37 0.19 7.83
C ILE A 92 15.77 -0.44 7.64
N GLY A 93 15.91 -1.28 6.61
CA GLY A 93 17.09 -2.12 6.36
C GLY A 93 16.98 -3.57 6.88
N ILE A 94 18.08 -4.32 6.75
CA ILE A 94 18.12 -5.76 7.04
C ILE A 94 17.89 -6.01 8.53
N GLY A 95 16.78 -6.70 8.86
CA GLY A 95 16.47 -7.17 10.21
C GLY A 95 15.86 -6.13 11.16
N LYS A 96 15.47 -4.94 10.67
CA LYS A 96 14.79 -3.91 11.48
C LYS A 96 13.42 -3.58 10.90
N SER A 97 12.39 -4.13 11.54
CA SER A 97 10.98 -3.74 11.33
C SER A 97 10.57 -2.75 12.41
N ARG A 98 10.04 -1.58 12.05
CA ARG A 98 9.44 -0.64 13.02
C ARG A 98 7.94 -0.60 12.80
N CYS A 99 7.20 -0.84 13.87
CA CYS A 99 5.76 -0.74 13.87
C CYS A 99 5.37 0.74 14.01
N VAL A 100 4.61 1.27 13.04
CA VAL A 100 4.35 2.71 12.91
C VAL A 100 2.90 3.08 13.22
N TYR A 101 2.17 2.24 13.96
CA TYR A 101 0.82 2.60 14.42
C TYR A 101 0.74 3.99 15.10
N GLY A 102 1.82 4.45 15.75
CA GLY A 102 1.89 5.78 16.36
C GLY A 102 2.26 6.93 15.42
N GLU A 103 2.95 6.67 14.30
CA GLU A 103 3.49 7.74 13.42
C GLU A 103 2.86 7.72 12.02
N ILE A 104 1.88 6.84 11.75
CA ILE A 104 1.23 6.74 10.43
C ILE A 104 0.47 8.01 10.05
N PHE A 105 0.08 8.81 11.06
CA PHE A 105 -0.59 10.10 10.89
C PHE A 105 0.29 11.18 10.24
N ASP A 106 1.61 10.97 10.17
CA ASP A 106 2.55 11.92 9.55
C ASP A 106 2.82 11.60 8.07
N PHE A 107 2.31 10.48 7.57
CA PHE A 107 2.52 10.02 6.20
C PHE A 107 1.38 10.43 5.27
N ILE A 108 1.70 10.55 3.99
CA ILE A 108 0.75 10.77 2.90
C ILE A 108 0.97 9.65 1.88
N VAL A 109 -0.13 9.08 1.36
CA VAL A 109 -0.06 8.17 0.22
C VAL A 109 0.22 8.96 -1.05
N ILE A 110 1.39 8.74 -1.65
CA ILE A 110 1.86 9.43 -2.86
C ILE A 110 1.62 8.63 -4.15
N GLY A 111 1.35 7.33 -4.05
CA GLY A 111 1.08 6.45 -5.19
C GLY A 111 0.87 5.01 -4.76
N ASN A 112 0.88 4.07 -5.70
CA ASN A 112 0.95 2.63 -5.43
C ASN A 112 1.80 1.91 -6.46
N ILE A 113 2.23 0.68 -6.13
CA ILE A 113 3.14 -0.11 -6.98
C ILE A 113 2.62 -0.47 -8.38
N TYR A 114 1.31 -0.28 -8.64
CA TYR A 114 0.71 -0.61 -9.93
C TYR A 114 0.51 0.62 -10.81
N GLU A 115 -0.02 1.70 -10.25
CA GLU A 115 -0.28 2.96 -10.97
C GLU A 115 0.95 3.87 -11.05
N ASN A 116 1.90 3.71 -10.13
CA ASN A 116 3.09 4.55 -10.02
C ASN A 116 4.38 3.74 -9.88
N PRO A 117 4.69 2.82 -10.81
CA PRO A 117 5.93 2.04 -10.74
C PRO A 117 7.19 2.91 -10.78
N GLU A 118 7.13 4.09 -11.38
CA GLU A 118 8.23 5.06 -11.49
C GLU A 118 8.75 5.56 -10.14
N LEU A 119 7.89 5.63 -9.12
CA LEU A 119 8.27 6.03 -7.75
C LEU A 119 9.27 5.05 -7.13
N LEU A 120 9.30 3.80 -7.59
CA LEU A 120 10.25 2.79 -7.10
C LEU A 120 11.64 2.92 -7.74
N GLU A 121 11.74 3.57 -8.91
CA GLU A 121 12.98 3.68 -9.68
C GLU A 121 13.85 4.86 -9.22
N GLU A 122 13.24 5.95 -8.72
CA GLU A 122 13.95 7.13 -8.20
C GLU A 122 14.60 6.90 -6.82
N SER A 123 14.31 5.78 -6.14
CA SER A 123 14.90 5.44 -4.83
C SER A 123 16.27 4.72 -4.89
N LYS A 124 16.90 4.64 -6.08
CA LYS A 124 18.20 3.99 -6.30
C LYS A 124 19.41 4.92 -6.21
#